data_AF-A0A496QK21-F1
#
_entry.id   AF-A0A496QK21-F1
#
_cell.length_a   1.000
_cell.length_b   1.000
_cell.length_c   1.000
_cell.angle_alpha   90.00
_cell.angle_beta   90.00
_cell.angle_gamma   90.00
#
_symmetry.space_group_name_H-M   'P 1'
#
loop_
_entity.id
_entity.type
_entity.pdbx_description
1 polymer ?
#
loop_
_entity_poly.entity_id
_entity_poly.type
_entity_poly.pdbx_seq_one_letter_code
_entity_poly.pdbx_strand_id
1 'polypeptide(L)'
;NLTDLISAFKKVLGNNSLPRVLEITRAKASLSERMESIAEELNQIGNIRFFELFFSEDRGMIVVTFLAILELARLGKVRLLQEKPGGDILVLLRHNFEC
;
A
#
# COMPACT_ATOMS: atom_id res chain seq x y z
N ASN A 1 5.62 -15.53 6.24
CA ASN A 1 6.32 -14.61 7.16
C ASN A 1 6.53 -13.28 6.45
N LEU A 2 6.56 -12.12 7.12
CA LEU A 2 6.83 -10.81 6.47
C LEU A 2 8.15 -10.83 5.67
N THR A 3 9.12 -11.60 6.17
CA THR A 3 10.40 -11.89 5.54
C THR A 3 10.30 -12.65 4.21
N ASP A 4 9.30 -13.51 4.03
CA ASP A 4 9.08 -14.23 2.76
C ASP A 4 8.49 -13.31 1.70
N LEU A 5 7.60 -12.40 2.12
CA LEU A 5 7.00 -11.40 1.23
C LEU A 5 8.05 -10.39 0.74
N ILE A 6 8.94 -9.96 1.63
CA ILE A 6 10.09 -9.10 1.30
C ILE A 6 11.06 -9.85 0.36
N SER A 7 11.31 -11.13 0.61
CA SER A 7 12.23 -11.94 -0.21
C SER A 7 11.65 -12.23 -1.61
N ALA A 8 10.36 -12.49 -1.71
CA ALA A 8 9.67 -12.66 -2.99
C ALA A 8 9.64 -11.36 -3.80
N PHE A 9 9.40 -10.22 -3.15
CA PHE A 9 9.43 -8.90 -3.80
C PHE A 9 10.81 -8.55 -4.36
N LYS A 10 11.89 -8.87 -3.63
CA LYS A 10 13.28 -8.71 -4.11
C LYS A 10 13.59 -9.54 -5.35
N LYS A 11 13.04 -10.76 -5.48
CA LYS A 11 13.21 -11.59 -6.68
C LYS A 11 12.52 -11.00 -7.92
N VAL A 12 11.38 -10.34 -7.75
CA VAL A 12 10.67 -9.65 -8.84
C VAL A 12 11.44 -8.41 -9.32
N LEU A 13 12.10 -7.69 -8.40
CA LEU A 13 12.97 -6.55 -8.73
C LEU A 13 14.28 -6.96 -9.41
N GLY A 14 14.82 -8.14 -9.09
CA GLY A 14 16.11 -8.62 -9.64
C GLY A 14 16.10 -9.03 -11.11
N ASN A 15 14.92 -9.17 -11.74
CA ASN A 15 14.77 -9.74 -13.07
C ASN A 15 14.30 -8.76 -14.17
N ASN A 16 14.20 -7.46 -13.87
CA ASN A 16 13.78 -6.48 -14.87
C ASN A 16 14.88 -5.44 -15.09
N SER A 17 15.22 -5.22 -16.36
CA SER A 17 16.08 -4.13 -16.85
C SER A 17 15.79 -2.83 -16.09
N LEU A 18 16.86 -2.20 -15.58
CA LEU A 18 16.79 -0.99 -14.76
C LEU A 18 15.82 0.05 -15.37
N PRO A 19 14.74 0.43 -14.66
CA PRO A 19 13.78 1.41 -15.16
C PRO A 19 14.44 2.79 -15.33
N ARG A 20 13.96 3.57 -16.31
CA ARG A 20 14.52 4.90 -16.63
C ARG A 20 14.24 5.88 -15.47
N VAL A 21 15.11 6.87 -15.25
CA VAL A 21 14.95 7.89 -14.18
C VAL A 21 13.55 8.55 -14.19
N LEU A 22 13.02 8.87 -15.37
CA LEU A 22 11.67 9.43 -15.53
C LEU A 22 10.57 8.48 -15.04
N GLU A 23 10.72 7.18 -15.27
CA GLU A 23 9.77 6.16 -14.82
C GLU A 23 9.80 6.00 -13.30
N ILE A 24 11.00 6.06 -12.70
CA ILE A 24 11.17 6.04 -11.23
C ILE A 24 10.50 7.26 -10.60
N THR A 25 10.68 8.45 -11.16
CA THR A 25 10.04 9.68 -10.65
C THR A 25 8.51 9.62 -10.76
N ARG A 26 7.97 9.12 -11.88
CA ARG A 26 6.52 8.92 -12.04
C ARG A 26 5.97 7.88 -11.06
N ALA A 27 6.69 6.78 -10.83
CA ALA A 27 6.30 5.77 -9.86
C ALA A 27 6.28 6.33 -8.43
N LYS A 28 7.24 7.20 -8.08
CA LYS A 28 7.23 7.89 -6.78
C LYS A 28 6.07 8.88 -6.64
N ALA A 29 5.79 9.66 -7.69
CA ALA A 29 4.66 10.61 -7.68
C ALA A 29 3.33 9.87 -7.50
N SER A 30 3.08 8.84 -8.32
CA SER A 30 1.87 8.01 -8.22
C SER A 30 1.73 7.29 -6.87
N LEU A 31 2.84 6.91 -6.24
CA LEU A 31 2.82 6.37 -4.88
C LEU A 31 2.33 7.40 -3.87
N SER A 32 2.90 8.61 -3.88
CA SER A 32 2.49 9.68 -2.95
C SER A 32 1.02 10.07 -3.14
N GLU A 33 0.59 10.27 -4.39
CA GLU A 33 -0.80 10.57 -4.74
C GLU A 33 -1.75 9.47 -4.25
N ARG A 34 -1.36 8.20 -4.41
CA ARG A 34 -2.18 7.08 -3.94
C ARG A 34 -2.24 7.01 -2.42
N MET A 35 -1.15 7.31 -1.72
CA MET A 35 -1.15 7.38 -0.24
C MET A 35 -2.10 8.48 0.27
N GLU A 36 -2.09 9.65 -0.36
CA GLU A 36 -2.99 10.76 -0.02
C GLU A 36 -4.46 10.35 -0.23
N SER A 37 -4.78 9.81 -1.40
CA SER A 37 -6.13 9.32 -1.71
C SER A 37 -6.64 8.27 -0.72
N ILE A 38 -5.81 7.29 -0.33
CA ILE A 38 -6.21 6.27 0.66
C ILE A 38 -6.42 6.91 2.04
N ALA A 39 -5.58 7.87 2.43
CA ALA A 39 -5.72 8.55 3.71
C ALA A 39 -7.00 9.40 3.77
N GLU A 40 -7.35 10.10 2.69
CA GLU A 40 -8.60 10.87 2.58
C GLU A 40 -9.83 9.97 2.72
N GLU A 41 -9.85 8.84 2.02
CA GLU A 41 -10.94 7.86 2.09
C GLU A 41 -11.09 7.33 3.53
N LEU A 42 -9.98 6.92 4.15
CA LEU A 42 -9.97 6.46 5.53
C LEU A 42 -10.38 7.53 6.55
N ASN A 43 -10.11 8.81 6.30
CA ASN A 43 -10.60 9.90 7.15
C ASN A 43 -12.12 10.05 7.10
N GLN A 44 -12.76 9.71 5.99
CA GLN A 44 -14.22 9.83 5.83
C GLN A 44 -14.98 8.65 6.45
N ILE A 45 -14.51 7.42 6.21
CA ILE A 45 -15.24 6.19 6.61
C ILE A 45 -14.58 5.44 7.77
N GLY A 46 -13.39 5.85 8.22
CA GLY A 46 -12.65 5.31 9.37
C GLY A 46 -11.93 3.98 9.09
N ASN A 47 -12.55 3.10 8.29
CA ASN A 47 -12.00 1.82 7.89
C ASN A 47 -12.47 1.39 6.51
N ILE A 48 -11.63 0.63 5.81
CA ILE A 48 -11.88 0.10 4.45
C ILE A 48 -11.39 -1.34 4.37
N ARG A 49 -12.10 -2.20 3.62
CA ARG A 49 -11.58 -3.53 3.31
C ARG A 49 -10.43 -3.42 2.32
N PHE A 50 -9.34 -4.11 2.59
CA PHE A 50 -8.11 -4.06 1.79
C PHE A 50 -8.37 -4.22 0.28
N PHE A 51 -9.21 -5.18 -0.12
CA PHE A 51 -9.52 -5.43 -1.53
C PHE A 51 -10.30 -4.29 -2.20
N GLU A 52 -11.04 -3.48 -1.45
CA GLU A 52 -11.78 -2.33 -1.99
C GLU A 52 -10.86 -1.19 -2.41
N LEU A 53 -9.64 -1.14 -1.87
CA LEU A 53 -8.62 -0.18 -2.30
C LEU A 53 -8.08 -0.48 -3.70
N PHE A 54 -8.39 -1.65 -4.29
CA PHE A 54 -7.93 -2.06 -5.61
C PHE A 54 -9.05 -1.95 -6.63
N PHE A 55 -9.23 -0.76 -7.21
CA PHE A 55 -10.26 -0.48 -8.23
C PHE A 55 -9.74 -0.52 -9.68
N SER A 56 -8.43 -0.61 -9.88
CA SER A 56 -7.82 -0.60 -11.21
C SER A 56 -7.45 -2.01 -11.67
N GLU A 57 -7.70 -2.30 -12.94
CA GLU A 57 -7.19 -3.51 -13.62
C GLU A 57 -5.72 -3.36 -14.06
N ASP A 58 -5.17 -2.14 -14.03
CA ASP A 58 -3.77 -1.88 -14.38
C ASP A 58 -2.84 -2.46 -13.30
N ARG A 59 -1.96 -3.37 -13.74
CA ARG A 59 -1.01 -4.07 -12.85
C ARG A 59 -0.06 -3.11 -12.14
N GLY A 60 0.33 -2.01 -12.79
CA GLY A 60 1.15 -0.97 -12.19
C GLY A 60 0.42 -0.28 -11.04
N MET A 61 -0.83 0.13 -11.26
CA MET A 61 -1.68 0.76 -10.24
C MET A 61 -2.01 -0.17 -9.08
N ILE A 62 -2.20 -1.46 -9.33
CA ILE A 62 -2.33 -2.48 -8.29
C ILE A 62 -1.07 -2.51 -7.41
N VAL A 63 0.12 -2.54 -8.04
CA VAL A 63 1.39 -2.54 -7.31
C VAL A 63 1.58 -1.23 -6.53
N VAL A 64 1.27 -0.08 -7.13
CA VAL A 64 1.36 1.23 -6.47
C VAL A 64 0.42 1.31 -5.26
N THR A 65 -0.83 0.84 -5.41
CA THR A 65 -1.79 0.78 -4.30
C THR A 65 -1.30 -0.12 -3.17
N PHE A 66 -0.77 -1.29 -3.50
CA PHE A 66 -0.21 -2.18 -2.50
C PHE A 66 0.96 -1.55 -1.75
N LEU A 67 1.89 -0.93 -2.48
CA LEU A 67 3.03 -0.22 -1.90
C LEU A 67 2.59 0.97 -1.05
N ALA A 68 1.55 1.71 -1.46
CA ALA A 68 1.00 2.83 -0.70
C ALA A 68 0.48 2.37 0.66
N ILE A 69 -0.27 1.25 0.69
CA ILE A 69 -0.78 0.67 1.94
C ILE A 69 0.37 0.23 2.85
N LEU A 70 1.39 -0.45 2.30
CA LEU A 70 2.56 -0.87 3.06
C LEU A 70 3.34 0.32 3.63
N GLU A 71 3.51 1.38 2.85
CA GLU A 71 4.22 2.58 3.26
C GLU A 71 3.44 3.33 4.34
N LEU A 72 2.12 3.49 4.20
CA LEU A 72 1.27 4.06 5.23
C LEU A 72 1.34 3.25 6.54
N ALA A 73 1.38 1.93 6.46
CA ALA A 73 1.54 1.06 7.63
C ALA A 73 2.94 1.22 8.25
N ARG A 74 3.99 1.30 7.43
CA ARG A 74 5.38 1.53 7.84
C ARG A 74 5.55 2.88 8.55
N LEU A 75 4.86 3.91 8.08
CA LEU A 75 4.82 5.25 8.68
C LEU A 75 3.91 5.33 9.91
N GLY A 76 3.20 4.25 10.25
CA GLY A 76 2.27 4.20 11.37
C GLY A 76 1.01 5.03 11.15
N LYS A 77 0.67 5.42 9.92
CA LYS A 77 -0.54 6.19 9.59
C LYS A 77 -1.78 5.31 9.52
N VAL A 78 -1.62 4.04 9.19
CA VAL A 78 -2.69 3.05 9.18
C VAL A 78 -2.32 1.80 9.99
N ARG A 79 -3.33 1.06 10.40
CA ARG A 79 -3.20 -0.27 10.99
C ARG A 79 -3.89 -1.29 10.08
N LEU A 80 -3.25 -2.44 9.90
CA LEU A 80 -3.83 -3.58 9.18
C LEU A 80 -4.32 -4.60 10.21
N LEU A 81 -5.59 -4.97 10.13
CA LEU A 81 -6.20 -5.98 11.00
C LEU A 81 -6.65 -7.17 10.15
N GLN A 82 -6.24 -8.38 10.55
CA GLN A 82 -6.68 -9.63 9.94
C GLN A 82 -7.01 -10.61 11.07
N GLU A 83 -8.28 -10.98 11.20
CA GLU A 83 -8.75 -11.80 12.34
C GLU A 83 -8.25 -13.26 12.27
N LYS A 84 -8.13 -13.79 11.06
CA LYS A 84 -7.69 -15.16 10.80
C LYS A 84 -6.74 -15.22 9.61
N PRO A 85 -5.76 -16.14 9.59
CA PRO A 85 -4.88 -16.31 8.45
C PRO A 85 -5.68 -16.47 7.14
N GLY A 86 -5.36 -15.63 6.15
CA GLY A 86 -6.03 -15.63 4.85
C GLY A 86 -7.47 -15.07 4.85
N GLY A 87 -7.96 -14.57 5.99
CA GLY A 87 -9.23 -13.85 6.06
C GLY A 87 -9.14 -12.42 5.55
N ASP A 88 -10.26 -11.70 5.62
CA ASP A 88 -10.32 -10.29 5.21
C ASP A 88 -9.34 -9.44 6.00
N ILE A 89 -8.74 -8.47 5.30
CA ILE A 89 -7.85 -7.48 5.88
C ILE A 89 -8.60 -6.15 5.92
N LEU A 90 -8.70 -5.55 7.10
CA LEU A 90 -9.21 -4.20 7.31
C LEU A 90 -8.05 -3.22 7.42
N VAL A 91 -8.15 -2.13 6.67
CA VAL A 91 -7.26 -0.98 6.77
C VAL A 91 -7.94 0.07 7.63
N LEU A 92 -7.30 0.46 8.72
CA LEU A 92 -7.85 1.34 9.75
C LEU A 92 -6.97 2.59 9.85
N LEU A 93 -7.57 3.77 9.87
CA LEU A 93 -6.82 4.98 10.16
C LEU A 93 -6.26 4.92 11.58
N ARG A 94 -4.98 5.27 11.74
CA ARG A 94 -4.42 5.50 13.08
C ARG A 94 -4.70 6.94 13.47
N HIS A 95 -5.68 7.16 14.35
CA HIS A 95 -5.76 8.44 15.05
C HIS A 95 -4.52 8.56 15.95
N ASN A 96 -3.65 9.52 15.64
CA ASN A 96 -2.65 9.94 16.60
C ASN A 96 -3.42 10.53 17.79
N PHE A 97 -3.29 9.92 18.97
CA PHE A 97 -3.62 10.60 20.21
C PHE A 97 -2.58 11.71 20.39
N GLU A 98 -2.87 12.89 19.87
CA GLU A 98 -2.31 14.11 20.44
C GLU A 98 -3.12 14.36 21.71
N CYS A 99 -2.56 13.97 22.86
CA CYS A 99 -3.01 14.42 24.17
C CYS A 99 -2.46 15.83 24.44
#